data_AF-A0AA47MV27-F1
#
_entry.id   AF-A0AA47MV27-F1
#
_cell.length_a   1.000
_cell.length_b   1.000
_cell.length_c   1.000
_cell.angle_alpha   90.00
_cell.angle_beta   90.00
_cell.angle_gamma   90.00
#
_symmetry.space_group_name_H-M   'P 1'
#
loop_
_entity.id
_entity.type
_entity.pdbx_description
1 polymer ?
#
loop_
_entity_poly.entity_id
_entity_poly.type
_entity_poly.pdbx_seq_one_letter_code
_entity_poly.pdbx_strand_id
1 'polypeptide(L)'
;MKINSLKDKTKGKLSPAFGIKKTRRSEVNYCPPYLTGESDVSLEKLRVELLLDVKKRNNRDVVRMKMEKTFAFRRYEVVRDTPMIQDFQERWPALFEVNEINAEFKRITTMPLQSRFLSQLDVLSDKLLKLFEKRGGQIGKRLERILAPMTQDDDVDTGRECVLKGLCVYLNEDPANLVREFVAEDVAAIKESIEDTMVGIFVVKHDATSRPEDMGIVLEGLQILQGLDNAALAAAMLFGLLYVLNLNYPPELKHTFEVLQKVVMELDGTTLSKKAQVLKNRL
;
A
#
# COMPACT_ATOMS: atom_id res chain seq x y z
N MET A 1 11.94 -23.74 -25.44
CA MET A 1 13.27 -23.27 -25.00
C MET A 1 13.84 -22.35 -26.08
N LYS A 2 14.01 -21.05 -25.78
CA LYS A 2 14.63 -19.94 -26.57
C LYS A 2 14.37 -18.65 -25.72
N ILE A 3 15.12 -18.35 -24.67
CA ILE A 3 16.39 -17.58 -24.57
C ILE A 3 16.41 -16.30 -25.43
N ASN A 4 16.37 -15.15 -24.74
CA ASN A 4 16.81 -13.79 -25.10
C ASN A 4 16.59 -13.28 -26.54
N SER A 5 15.62 -12.37 -26.71
CA SER A 5 15.66 -11.39 -27.81
C SER A 5 15.56 -9.97 -27.24
N LEU A 6 16.67 -9.24 -27.33
CA LEU A 6 16.85 -7.83 -26.99
C LEU A 6 16.29 -6.92 -28.08
N LYS A 7 14.98 -6.64 -28.06
CA LYS A 7 14.30 -5.54 -28.76
C LYS A 7 13.03 -5.30 -27.92
N ASP A 8 12.91 -4.28 -27.08
CA ASP A 8 13.00 -2.86 -27.38
C ASP A 8 13.49 -2.05 -26.16
N LYS A 9 14.37 -1.07 -26.40
CA LYS A 9 14.68 -0.01 -25.42
C LYS A 9 14.15 1.30 -25.97
N THR A 10 13.12 1.86 -25.34
CA THR A 10 12.69 3.24 -25.58
C THR A 10 13.63 4.22 -24.89
N LYS A 11 14.01 5.25 -25.63
CA LYS A 11 14.90 6.34 -25.22
C LYS A 11 14.14 7.39 -24.41
N GLY A 12 14.77 7.87 -23.34
CA GLY A 12 14.63 9.24 -22.83
C GLY A 12 13.48 9.49 -21.86
N LYS A 13 13.84 9.69 -20.58
CA LYS A 13 13.24 10.67 -19.65
C LYS A 13 14.11 10.71 -18.38
N LEU A 14 14.78 11.84 -18.16
CA LEU A 14 15.54 12.13 -16.95
C LEU A 14 14.59 12.84 -15.99
N SER A 15 14.11 12.14 -14.96
CA SER A 15 13.63 12.76 -13.72
C SER A 15 14.54 12.30 -12.57
N PRO A 16 14.73 13.09 -11.50
CA PRO A 16 15.66 12.77 -10.42
C PRO A 16 15.29 11.50 -9.61
N ALA A 17 14.10 10.93 -9.85
CA ALA A 17 13.59 9.75 -9.17
C ALA A 17 13.50 8.50 -10.07
N PHE A 18 14.04 8.55 -11.30
CA PHE A 18 14.09 7.37 -12.16
C PHE A 18 15.11 6.36 -11.62
N GLY A 19 14.62 5.30 -10.96
CA GLY A 19 15.39 4.07 -10.81
C GLY A 19 15.95 3.75 -9.43
N ILE A 20 15.14 3.82 -8.37
CA ILE A 20 15.42 2.97 -7.19
C ILE A 20 14.89 1.56 -7.46
N LYS A 21 15.61 0.83 -8.33
CA LYS A 21 15.47 -0.62 -8.46
C LYS A 21 16.58 -1.29 -7.65
N LYS A 22 16.28 -1.62 -6.39
CA LYS A 22 17.01 -2.66 -5.64
C LYS A 22 16.11 -3.87 -5.52
N THR A 23 16.66 -5.01 -5.92
CA THR A 23 15.97 -6.29 -6.09
C THR A 23 15.31 -6.80 -4.81
N ARG A 24 14.01 -7.09 -4.89
CA ARG A 24 13.38 -8.06 -3.99
C ARG A 24 13.66 -9.47 -4.47
N ARG A 25 14.39 -10.23 -3.66
CA ARG A 25 14.18 -11.68 -3.51
C ARG A 25 12.97 -11.86 -2.60
N SER A 26 11.78 -11.72 -3.17
CA SER A 26 10.64 -12.58 -2.85
C SER A 26 9.71 -12.55 -4.06
N GLU A 27 9.40 -13.72 -4.59
CA GLU A 27 8.85 -13.92 -5.91
C GLU A 27 7.39 -13.50 -5.97
N VAL A 28 7.10 -12.34 -6.57
CA VAL A 28 5.77 -12.14 -7.17
C VAL A 28 5.84 -11.47 -8.53
N ASN A 29 6.92 -11.66 -9.29
CA ASN A 29 6.91 -11.39 -10.74
C ASN A 29 6.13 -12.47 -11.52
N TYR A 30 5.28 -13.23 -10.83
CA TYR A 30 4.39 -14.18 -11.44
C TYR A 30 3.35 -13.43 -12.27
N CYS A 31 3.33 -13.72 -13.56
CA CYS A 31 2.25 -13.36 -14.46
C CYS A 31 1.52 -14.64 -14.84
N PRO A 32 0.23 -14.79 -14.49
CA PRO A 32 -0.54 -15.95 -14.93
C PRO A 32 -0.67 -15.95 -16.46
N PRO A 33 -0.84 -17.14 -17.08
CA PRO A 33 -1.20 -17.21 -18.49
C PRO A 33 -2.60 -16.61 -18.72
N TYR A 34 -2.88 -16.25 -19.97
CA TYR A 34 -4.24 -15.88 -20.36
C TYR A 34 -5.18 -17.07 -20.28
N LEU A 35 -6.45 -16.78 -19.99
CA LEU A 35 -7.51 -17.77 -20.06
C LEU A 35 -7.64 -18.29 -21.49
N THR A 36 -8.08 -19.54 -21.65
CA THR A 36 -8.24 -20.16 -22.97
C THR A 36 -9.17 -19.34 -23.86
N GLY A 37 -8.69 -18.97 -25.04
CA GLY A 37 -9.45 -18.16 -26.02
C GLY A 37 -9.24 -16.65 -25.90
N GLU A 38 -8.50 -16.18 -24.88
CA GLU A 38 -8.16 -14.76 -24.73
C GLU A 38 -6.85 -14.41 -25.46
N SER A 39 -6.77 -13.16 -25.92
CA SER A 39 -5.65 -12.55 -26.64
C SER A 39 -5.46 -11.12 -26.17
N ASP A 40 -4.31 -10.50 -26.47
CA ASP A 40 -4.11 -9.07 -26.17
C ASP A 40 -5.23 -8.19 -26.76
N VAL A 41 -5.70 -8.52 -27.97
CA VAL A 41 -6.76 -7.77 -28.65
C VAL A 41 -8.11 -7.90 -27.95
N SER A 42 -8.49 -9.12 -27.51
CA SER A 42 -9.76 -9.33 -26.80
C SER A 42 -9.74 -8.71 -25.40
N LEU A 43 -8.61 -8.79 -24.71
CA LEU A 43 -8.44 -8.22 -23.37
C LEU A 43 -8.36 -6.68 -23.41
N GLU A 44 -7.72 -6.09 -24.42
CA GLU A 44 -7.72 -4.64 -24.63
C GLU A 44 -9.13 -4.13 -24.95
N LYS A 45 -9.93 -4.87 -25.72
CA LYS A 45 -11.35 -4.54 -25.92
C LYS A 45 -12.12 -4.55 -24.60
N LEU A 46 -11.96 -5.59 -23.78
CA LEU A 46 -12.59 -5.65 -22.45
C LEU A 46 -12.17 -4.50 -21.54
N ARG A 47 -10.89 -4.09 -21.58
CA ARG A 47 -10.38 -2.92 -20.84
C ARG A 47 -11.06 -1.62 -21.30
N VAL A 48 -11.20 -1.40 -22.60
CA VAL A 48 -11.89 -0.21 -23.12
C VAL A 48 -13.36 -0.19 -22.66
N GLU A 49 -14.05 -1.33 -22.69
CA GLU A 49 -15.41 -1.42 -22.16
C GLU A 49 -15.46 -1.17 -20.65
N LEU A 50 -14.45 -1.61 -19.89
CA LEU A 50 -14.34 -1.38 -18.45
C LEU A 50 -14.35 0.13 -18.12
N LEU A 51 -13.71 0.98 -18.94
CA LEU A 51 -13.69 2.44 -18.74
C LEU A 51 -15.11 3.05 -18.76
N LEU A 52 -16.02 2.48 -19.54
CA LEU A 52 -17.42 2.89 -19.56
C LEU A 52 -18.19 2.29 -18.38
N ASP A 53 -17.89 1.04 -18.02
CA ASP A 53 -18.58 0.31 -16.96
C ASP A 53 -18.34 0.88 -15.56
N VAL A 54 -17.16 1.42 -15.29
CA VAL A 54 -16.82 2.10 -14.02
C VAL A 54 -17.66 3.35 -13.80
N LYS A 55 -18.05 4.04 -14.88
CA LYS A 55 -18.86 5.27 -14.80
C LYS A 55 -20.36 4.99 -14.58
N LYS A 56 -20.80 3.73 -14.69
CA LYS A 56 -22.22 3.36 -14.56
C LYS A 56 -22.59 3.13 -13.10
N ARG A 57 -23.76 3.65 -12.70
CA ARG A 57 -24.34 3.37 -11.38
C ARG A 57 -24.69 1.88 -11.25
N ASN A 58 -24.45 1.31 -10.06
CA ASN A 58 -24.80 -0.08 -9.70
C ASN A 58 -24.17 -1.17 -10.60
N ASN A 59 -23.00 -0.91 -11.18
CA ASN A 59 -22.36 -1.83 -12.13
C ASN A 59 -21.19 -2.64 -11.54
N ARG A 60 -21.11 -2.72 -10.20
CA ARG A 60 -19.96 -3.27 -9.48
C ARG A 60 -19.66 -4.73 -9.85
N ASP A 61 -20.68 -5.55 -10.08
CA ASP A 61 -20.48 -6.97 -10.41
C ASP A 61 -19.91 -7.17 -11.81
N VAL A 62 -20.34 -6.34 -12.77
CA VAL A 62 -19.79 -6.36 -14.14
C VAL A 62 -18.34 -5.89 -14.13
N VAL A 63 -18.04 -4.80 -13.40
CA VAL A 63 -16.68 -4.30 -13.20
C VAL A 63 -15.79 -5.39 -12.60
N ARG A 64 -16.24 -6.02 -11.50
CA ARG A 64 -15.50 -7.10 -10.82
C ARG A 64 -15.21 -8.28 -11.74
N MET A 65 -16.22 -8.74 -12.50
CA MET A 65 -16.05 -9.83 -13.47
C MET A 65 -15.03 -9.46 -14.56
N LYS A 66 -15.11 -8.24 -15.10
CA LYS A 66 -14.18 -7.78 -16.14
C LYS A 66 -12.77 -7.60 -15.58
N MET A 67 -12.63 -7.07 -14.38
CA MET A 67 -11.37 -6.99 -13.65
C MET A 67 -10.76 -8.38 -13.48
N GLU A 68 -11.54 -9.38 -13.08
CA GLU A 68 -11.07 -10.75 -12.96
C GLU A 68 -10.55 -11.31 -14.29
N LYS A 69 -11.33 -11.19 -15.37
CA LYS A 69 -10.94 -11.67 -16.71
C LYS A 69 -9.66 -11.01 -17.25
N THR A 70 -9.44 -9.75 -16.89
CA THR A 70 -8.30 -8.95 -17.37
C THR A 70 -7.10 -8.95 -16.41
N PHE A 71 -7.14 -9.74 -15.33
CA PHE A 71 -6.07 -9.80 -14.33
C PHE A 71 -4.70 -10.10 -14.95
N ALA A 72 -4.61 -11.13 -15.79
CA ALA A 72 -3.34 -11.52 -16.40
C ALA A 72 -2.76 -10.38 -17.27
N PHE A 73 -3.62 -9.72 -18.07
CA PHE A 73 -3.23 -8.61 -18.93
C PHE A 73 -2.68 -7.42 -18.13
N ARG A 74 -3.42 -6.99 -17.09
CA ARG A 74 -2.93 -5.98 -16.14
C ARG A 74 -1.60 -6.37 -15.51
N ARG A 75 -1.48 -7.62 -15.05
CA ARG A 75 -0.28 -8.07 -14.36
C ARG A 75 0.94 -8.05 -15.28
N TYR A 76 0.77 -8.38 -16.57
CA TYR A 76 1.84 -8.22 -17.55
C TYR A 76 2.26 -6.77 -17.72
N GLU A 77 1.32 -5.84 -17.86
CA GLU A 77 1.62 -4.41 -17.97
C GLU A 77 2.42 -3.91 -16.74
N VAL A 78 1.96 -4.23 -15.53
CA VAL A 78 2.64 -3.85 -14.28
C VAL A 78 4.06 -4.44 -14.18
N VAL A 79 4.22 -5.73 -14.46
CA VAL A 79 5.49 -6.44 -14.22
C VAL A 79 6.50 -6.21 -15.35
N ARG A 80 6.05 -6.12 -16.61
CA ARG A 80 6.91 -6.02 -17.79
C ARG A 80 7.15 -4.58 -18.20
N ASP A 81 6.09 -3.79 -18.30
CA ASP A 81 6.16 -2.46 -18.90
C ASP A 81 6.51 -1.41 -17.84
N THR A 82 6.20 -1.69 -16.56
CA THR A 82 6.47 -0.80 -15.42
C THR A 82 6.00 0.63 -15.71
N PRO A 83 4.70 0.83 -16.01
CA PRO A 83 4.17 2.13 -16.39
C PRO A 83 4.24 3.12 -15.23
N MET A 84 4.18 4.43 -15.56
CA MET A 84 3.97 5.46 -14.56
C MET A 84 2.61 5.26 -13.88
N ILE A 85 2.51 5.58 -12.59
CA ILE A 85 1.26 5.36 -11.83
C ILE A 85 0.10 6.14 -12.43
N GLN A 86 0.33 7.38 -12.88
CA GLN A 86 -0.69 8.20 -13.56
C GLN A 86 -1.27 7.49 -14.79
N ASP A 87 -0.40 7.10 -15.74
CA ASP A 87 -0.81 6.46 -16.99
C ASP A 87 -1.56 5.14 -16.72
N PHE A 88 -1.10 4.39 -15.71
CA PHE A 88 -1.72 3.13 -15.33
C PHE A 88 -3.10 3.33 -14.68
N GLN A 89 -3.26 4.36 -13.84
CA GLN A 89 -4.55 4.74 -13.25
C GLN A 89 -5.56 5.17 -14.32
N GLU A 90 -5.13 5.92 -15.33
CA GLU A 90 -6.00 6.30 -16.45
C GLU A 90 -6.47 5.07 -17.26
N ARG A 91 -5.60 4.07 -17.42
CA ARG A 91 -5.95 2.83 -18.14
C ARG A 91 -6.80 1.86 -17.33
N TRP A 92 -6.62 1.81 -16.01
CA TRP A 92 -7.26 0.88 -15.09
C TRP A 92 -7.86 1.58 -13.86
N PRO A 93 -8.78 2.55 -14.02
CA PRO A 93 -9.29 3.35 -12.91
C PRO A 93 -10.01 2.51 -11.85
N ALA A 94 -10.68 1.42 -12.27
CA ALA A 94 -11.35 0.48 -11.36
C ALA A 94 -10.40 -0.15 -10.34
N LEU A 95 -9.13 -0.32 -10.69
CA LEU A 95 -8.14 -0.94 -9.81
C LEU A 95 -7.90 -0.10 -8.55
N PHE A 96 -8.11 1.21 -8.64
CA PHE A 96 -7.95 2.17 -7.56
C PHE A 96 -9.27 2.36 -6.81
N GLU A 97 -10.00 1.27 -6.59
CA GLU A 97 -11.12 1.16 -5.66
C GLU A 97 -10.77 0.13 -4.57
N VAL A 98 -11.16 0.38 -3.32
CA VAL A 98 -10.87 -0.51 -2.17
C VAL A 98 -11.23 -1.98 -2.45
N ASN A 99 -12.37 -2.23 -3.10
CA ASN A 99 -12.82 -3.58 -3.42
C ASN A 99 -11.91 -4.28 -4.44
N GLU A 100 -11.48 -3.56 -5.47
CA GLU A 100 -10.63 -4.13 -6.52
C GLU A 100 -9.18 -4.28 -6.06
N ILE A 101 -8.65 -3.38 -5.20
CA ILE A 101 -7.35 -3.57 -4.54
C ILE A 101 -7.36 -4.87 -3.73
N ASN A 102 -8.39 -5.08 -2.91
CA ASN A 102 -8.57 -6.31 -2.14
C ASN A 102 -8.62 -7.55 -3.04
N ALA A 103 -9.40 -7.50 -4.13
CA ALA A 103 -9.55 -8.60 -5.07
C ALA A 103 -8.23 -8.90 -5.80
N GLU A 104 -7.55 -7.87 -6.30
CA GLU A 104 -6.29 -8.00 -7.04
C GLU A 104 -5.17 -8.53 -6.14
N PHE A 105 -5.04 -8.01 -4.92
CA PHE A 105 -4.11 -8.51 -3.93
C PHE A 105 -4.36 -10.00 -3.63
N LYS A 106 -5.62 -10.41 -3.49
CA LYS A 106 -5.99 -11.80 -3.26
C LYS A 106 -5.67 -12.69 -4.46
N ARG A 107 -5.83 -12.20 -5.70
CA ARG A 107 -5.41 -12.92 -6.92
C ARG A 107 -3.89 -13.15 -6.95
N ILE A 108 -3.13 -12.18 -6.44
CA ILE A 108 -1.66 -12.21 -6.40
C ILE A 108 -1.12 -13.12 -5.28
N THR A 109 -1.68 -13.00 -4.07
CA THR A 109 -1.11 -13.62 -2.85
C THR A 109 -1.92 -14.80 -2.33
N THR A 110 -3.12 -15.04 -2.87
CA THR A 110 -4.15 -15.97 -2.36
C THR A 110 -4.76 -15.58 -1.00
N MET A 111 -4.28 -14.51 -0.36
CA MET A 111 -4.74 -14.06 0.96
C MET A 111 -5.73 -12.90 0.87
N PRO A 112 -6.76 -12.84 1.73
CA PRO A 112 -7.63 -11.66 1.80
C PRO A 112 -6.88 -10.50 2.46
N LEU A 113 -6.72 -9.37 1.78
CA LEU A 113 -5.91 -8.24 2.26
C LEU A 113 -6.44 -7.64 3.56
N GLN A 114 -7.58 -6.92 3.47
CA GLN A 114 -8.06 -6.09 4.57
C GLN A 114 -8.40 -6.89 5.83
N SER A 115 -9.17 -7.98 5.68
CA SER A 115 -9.58 -8.76 6.85
C SER A 115 -8.41 -9.47 7.53
N ARG A 116 -7.44 -9.99 6.76
CA ARG A 116 -6.23 -10.59 7.34
C ARG A 116 -5.38 -9.53 8.03
N PHE A 117 -5.12 -8.40 7.36
CA PHE A 117 -4.26 -7.35 7.89
C PHE A 117 -4.79 -6.82 9.23
N LEU A 118 -6.06 -6.44 9.27
CA LEU A 118 -6.66 -5.87 10.48
C LEU A 118 -6.76 -6.91 11.60
N SER A 119 -7.22 -8.14 11.31
CA SER A 119 -7.31 -9.18 12.35
C SER A 119 -5.96 -9.58 12.92
N GLN A 120 -4.91 -9.66 12.09
CA GLN A 120 -3.56 -9.97 12.57
C GLN A 120 -2.95 -8.80 13.34
N LEU A 121 -3.24 -7.56 12.95
CA LEU A 121 -2.87 -6.39 13.73
C LEU A 121 -3.48 -6.47 15.13
N ASP A 122 -4.79 -6.71 15.22
CA ASP A 122 -5.51 -6.84 16.50
C ASP A 122 -4.94 -7.95 17.39
N VAL A 123 -4.66 -9.13 16.82
CA VAL A 123 -4.06 -10.27 17.55
C VAL A 123 -2.68 -9.92 18.10
N LEU A 124 -1.91 -9.09 17.41
CA LEU A 124 -0.55 -8.72 17.79
C LEU A 124 -0.47 -7.47 18.67
N SER A 125 -1.54 -6.66 18.73
CA SER A 125 -1.58 -5.37 19.41
C SER A 125 -1.09 -5.44 20.86
N ASP A 126 -1.68 -6.30 21.70
CA ASP A 126 -1.30 -6.40 23.12
C ASP A 126 0.18 -6.72 23.33
N LYS A 127 0.73 -7.59 22.48
CA LYS A 127 2.13 -7.98 22.53
C LYS A 127 3.03 -6.83 22.08
N LEU A 128 2.66 -6.13 21.02
CA LEU A 128 3.37 -4.96 20.53
C LEU A 128 3.38 -3.83 21.58
N LEU A 129 2.24 -3.54 22.20
CA LEU A 129 2.12 -2.53 23.25
C LEU A 129 3.04 -2.83 24.44
N LYS A 130 3.03 -4.07 24.95
CA LYS A 130 3.96 -4.52 26.00
C LYS A 130 5.44 -4.41 25.61
N LEU A 131 5.75 -4.53 24.31
CA LEU A 131 7.12 -4.32 23.82
C LEU A 131 7.47 -2.84 23.75
N PHE A 132 6.52 -1.97 23.42
CA PHE A 132 6.70 -0.54 23.36
C PHE A 132 6.95 0.04 24.75
N GLU A 133 6.18 -0.38 25.76
CA GLU A 133 6.34 0.02 27.18
C GLU A 133 7.72 -0.29 27.75
N LYS A 134 8.36 -1.38 27.28
CA LYS A 134 9.71 -1.78 27.73
C LYS A 134 10.83 -0.90 27.15
N ARG A 135 10.52 0.00 26.21
CA ARG A 135 11.51 0.92 25.63
C ARG A 135 11.65 2.15 26.50
N GLY A 136 12.87 2.43 26.96
CA GLY A 136 13.21 3.69 27.62
C GLY A 136 13.79 4.74 26.68
N GLY A 137 14.29 5.84 27.26
CA GLY A 137 15.00 6.89 26.55
C GLY A 137 14.13 7.69 25.58
N GLN A 138 14.74 8.24 24.53
CA GLN A 138 14.03 9.06 23.54
C GLN A 138 12.98 8.26 22.74
N ILE A 139 13.26 6.98 22.46
CA ILE A 139 12.31 6.08 21.77
C ILE A 139 11.08 5.84 22.66
N GLY A 140 11.28 5.52 23.95
CA GLY A 140 10.19 5.35 24.91
C GLY A 140 9.28 6.58 24.98
N LYS A 141 9.86 7.77 25.18
CA LYS A 141 9.11 9.04 25.20
C LYS A 141 8.36 9.36 23.91
N ARG A 142 8.83 8.85 22.76
CA ARG A 142 8.14 9.01 21.47
C ARG A 142 6.98 8.03 21.36
N LEU A 143 7.15 6.80 21.82
CA LEU A 143 6.09 5.79 21.90
C LEU A 143 4.97 6.23 22.85
N GLU A 144 5.30 6.71 24.05
CA GLU A 144 4.32 7.25 25.02
C GLU A 144 3.41 8.31 24.38
N ARG A 145 3.99 9.26 23.63
CA ARG A 145 3.22 10.30 22.92
C ARG A 145 2.33 9.74 21.82
N ILE A 146 2.80 8.73 21.08
CA ILE A 146 2.03 8.09 20.02
C ILE A 146 0.86 7.30 20.60
N LEU A 147 1.05 6.66 21.76
CA LEU A 147 0.03 5.80 22.40
C LEU A 147 -0.96 6.59 23.28
N ALA A 148 -0.67 7.85 23.61
CA ALA A 148 -1.54 8.68 24.44
C ALA A 148 -3.02 8.76 23.96
N PRO A 149 -3.33 8.87 22.66
CA PRO A 149 -4.72 8.91 22.18
C PRO A 149 -5.55 7.67 22.57
N MET A 150 -4.93 6.48 22.61
CA MET A 150 -5.61 5.23 23.00
C MET A 150 -6.11 5.23 24.44
N THR A 151 -5.55 6.08 25.30
CA THR A 151 -5.98 6.18 26.70
C THR A 151 -7.17 7.11 26.88
N GLN A 152 -7.51 7.88 25.85
CA GLN A 152 -8.54 8.93 25.87
C GLN A 152 -9.78 8.54 25.05
N ASP A 153 -9.62 7.69 24.04
CA ASP A 153 -10.69 7.20 23.18
C ASP A 153 -10.61 5.67 23.10
N ASP A 154 -11.74 4.98 23.30
CA ASP A 154 -11.87 3.51 23.21
C ASP A 154 -12.16 3.06 21.75
N ASP A 155 -11.87 3.94 20.79
CA ASP A 155 -11.96 3.65 19.36
C ASP A 155 -10.86 2.68 18.92
N VAL A 156 -11.31 1.53 18.38
CA VAL A 156 -10.44 0.45 17.90
C VAL A 156 -9.52 0.94 16.78
N ASP A 157 -10.00 1.85 15.92
CA ASP A 157 -9.21 2.33 14.78
C ASP A 157 -8.09 3.29 15.22
N THR A 158 -8.34 4.13 16.21
CA THR A 158 -7.31 4.91 16.93
C THR A 158 -6.27 3.97 17.53
N GLY A 159 -6.69 2.87 18.15
CA GLY A 159 -5.83 1.79 18.63
C GLY A 159 -4.91 1.24 17.52
N ARG A 160 -5.48 0.83 16.39
CA ARG A 160 -4.70 0.30 15.28
C ARG A 160 -3.70 1.32 14.71
N GLU A 161 -4.10 2.58 14.62
CA GLU A 161 -3.22 3.66 14.17
C GLU A 161 -2.00 3.84 15.08
N CYS A 162 -2.19 3.93 16.41
CA CYS A 162 -1.04 4.13 17.29
C CYS A 162 -0.14 2.88 17.33
N VAL A 163 -0.68 1.66 17.16
CA VAL A 163 0.15 0.45 17.01
C VAL A 163 1.01 0.53 15.74
N LEU A 164 0.46 0.95 14.60
CA LEU A 164 1.20 1.10 13.34
C LEU A 164 2.28 2.18 13.43
N LYS A 165 1.94 3.37 13.96
CA LYS A 165 2.91 4.45 14.20
C LYS A 165 3.98 4.03 15.22
N GLY A 166 3.58 3.32 16.27
CA GLY A 166 4.47 2.78 17.30
C GLY A 166 5.45 1.74 16.75
N LEU A 167 4.99 0.87 15.83
CA LEU A 167 5.84 -0.09 15.14
C LEU A 167 6.95 0.60 14.34
N CYS A 168 6.64 1.68 13.62
CA CYS A 168 7.63 2.49 12.91
C CYS A 168 8.71 2.99 13.88
N VAL A 169 8.30 3.62 14.99
CA VAL A 169 9.23 4.15 15.99
C VAL A 169 10.07 3.05 16.64
N TYR A 170 9.47 1.91 16.99
CA TYR A 170 10.20 0.78 17.57
C TYR A 170 11.28 0.23 16.62
N LEU A 171 10.99 0.25 15.32
CA LEU A 171 11.92 -0.13 14.26
C LEU A 171 12.84 1.03 13.85
N ASN A 172 12.91 2.12 14.62
CA ASN A 172 13.74 3.30 14.36
C ASN A 172 13.50 3.89 12.96
N GLU A 173 12.24 3.91 12.55
CA GLU A 173 11.72 4.52 11.34
C GLU A 173 10.75 5.65 11.74
N ASP A 174 10.57 6.63 10.85
CA ASP A 174 9.72 7.77 11.14
C ASP A 174 8.26 7.47 10.77
N PRO A 175 7.30 7.44 11.72
CA PRO A 175 5.88 7.29 11.42
C PRO A 175 5.33 8.36 10.47
N ALA A 176 5.96 9.55 10.39
CA ALA A 176 5.57 10.58 9.42
C ALA A 176 5.84 10.19 7.96
N ASN A 177 6.66 9.16 7.71
CA ASN A 177 6.80 8.60 6.37
C ASN A 177 5.66 7.64 6.01
N LEU A 178 4.92 7.13 7.00
CA LEU A 178 3.76 6.26 6.78
C LEU A 178 2.48 7.09 6.73
N VAL A 179 2.24 7.91 7.75
CA VAL A 179 1.05 8.77 7.89
C VAL A 179 1.49 10.21 8.07
N ARG A 180 1.14 11.07 7.10
CA ARG A 180 1.37 12.51 7.11
C ARG A 180 0.07 13.23 7.43
N GLU A 181 0.11 14.06 8.46
CA GLU A 181 -1.03 14.87 8.88
C GLU A 181 -0.85 16.31 8.40
N PHE A 182 -1.94 16.86 7.87
CA PHE A 182 -2.03 18.20 7.31
C PHE A 182 -3.17 18.96 7.99
N VAL A 183 -2.94 20.24 8.30
CA VAL A 183 -3.98 21.15 8.79
C VAL A 183 -4.47 21.99 7.61
N ALA A 184 -5.78 22.02 7.38
CA ALA A 184 -6.44 22.54 6.16
C ALA A 184 -6.28 24.05 5.90
N GLU A 185 -5.52 24.76 6.73
CA GLU A 185 -5.31 26.21 6.64
C GLU A 185 -4.49 26.63 5.41
N ASP A 186 -3.75 25.72 4.76
CA ASP A 186 -2.98 26.02 3.55
C ASP A 186 -3.05 24.89 2.50
N VAL A 187 -4.08 24.95 1.65
CA VAL A 187 -4.30 24.01 0.54
C VAL A 187 -3.09 23.96 -0.42
N ALA A 188 -2.36 25.06 -0.60
CA ALA A 188 -1.20 25.09 -1.50
C ALA A 188 -0.02 24.32 -0.89
N ALA A 189 0.27 24.52 0.39
CA ALA A 189 1.30 23.76 1.10
C ALA A 189 0.98 22.26 1.18
N ILE A 190 -0.29 21.90 1.36
CA ILE A 190 -0.72 20.49 1.31
C ILE A 190 -0.42 19.90 -0.07
N LYS A 191 -0.77 20.63 -1.13
CA LYS A 191 -0.54 20.17 -2.50
C LYS A 191 0.96 19.98 -2.79
N GLU A 192 1.80 20.95 -2.45
CA GLU A 192 3.26 20.86 -2.62
C GLU A 192 3.84 19.66 -1.85
N SER A 193 3.40 19.47 -0.59
CA SER A 193 3.85 18.33 0.21
C SER A 193 3.42 16.98 -0.35
N ILE A 194 2.22 16.90 -0.93
CA ILE A 194 1.72 15.70 -1.60
C ILE A 194 2.54 15.42 -2.85
N GLU A 195 2.83 16.43 -3.67
CA GLU A 195 3.68 16.29 -4.88
C GLU A 195 5.09 15.80 -4.53
N ASP A 196 5.64 16.20 -3.39
CA ASP A 196 6.94 15.73 -2.86
C ASP A 196 6.88 14.34 -2.20
N THR A 197 5.69 13.77 -1.99
CA THR A 197 5.51 12.48 -1.32
C THR A 197 5.53 11.34 -2.33
N MET A 198 6.59 10.51 -2.26
CA MET A 198 6.71 9.32 -3.11
C MET A 198 5.70 8.23 -2.77
N VAL A 199 5.54 7.90 -1.49
CA VAL A 199 4.63 6.87 -1.00
C VAL A 199 4.20 7.27 0.41
N GLY A 200 2.90 7.27 0.69
CA GLY A 200 2.41 7.50 2.05
C GLY A 200 0.90 7.63 2.15
N ILE A 201 0.43 7.77 3.38
CA ILE A 201 -0.96 8.08 3.72
C ILE A 201 -1.01 9.56 4.07
N PHE A 202 -1.95 10.29 3.47
CA PHE A 202 -2.23 11.66 3.87
C PHE A 202 -3.49 11.69 4.73
N VAL A 203 -3.51 12.62 5.69
CA VAL A 203 -4.64 12.87 6.58
C VAL A 203 -4.82 14.38 6.63
N VAL A 204 -5.97 14.87 6.19
CA VAL A 204 -6.32 16.30 6.27
C VAL A 204 -7.26 16.51 7.45
N LYS A 205 -6.94 17.48 8.29
CA LYS A 205 -7.73 17.87 9.46
C LYS A 205 -8.03 19.36 9.41
N HIS A 206 -9.18 19.76 9.93
CA HIS A 206 -9.51 21.17 10.16
C HIS A 206 -8.47 21.86 11.08
N ASP A 207 -8.10 21.21 12.18
CA ASP A 207 -7.10 21.67 13.14
C ASP A 207 -6.36 20.48 13.76
N ALA A 208 -5.31 20.72 14.55
CA ALA A 208 -4.46 19.65 15.09
C ALA A 208 -5.20 18.65 16.00
N THR A 209 -6.37 19.03 16.54
CA THR A 209 -7.16 18.23 17.48
C THR A 209 -8.43 17.66 16.86
N SER A 210 -8.80 18.09 15.65
CA SER A 210 -10.02 17.64 15.01
C SER A 210 -9.88 16.24 14.41
N ARG A 211 -11.04 15.62 14.15
CA ARG A 211 -11.10 14.37 13.41
C ARG A 211 -10.68 14.61 11.95
N PRO A 212 -10.09 13.61 11.27
CA PRO A 212 -9.79 13.70 9.85
C PRO A 212 -11.02 14.07 9.02
N GLU A 213 -10.88 15.07 8.16
CA GLU A 213 -11.88 15.44 7.14
C GLU A 213 -11.72 14.56 5.89
N ASP A 214 -10.48 14.26 5.53
CA ASP A 214 -10.14 13.36 4.44
C ASP A 214 -8.88 12.55 4.77
N MET A 215 -8.82 11.36 4.21
CA MET A 215 -7.69 10.47 4.32
C MET A 215 -7.55 9.65 3.05
N GLY A 216 -6.31 9.48 2.61
CA GLY A 216 -6.06 8.78 1.37
C GLY A 216 -4.62 8.35 1.22
N ILE A 217 -4.29 7.92 0.00
CA ILE A 217 -2.97 7.39 -0.33
C ILE A 217 -2.35 8.24 -1.42
N VAL A 218 -1.07 8.57 -1.23
CA VAL A 218 -0.23 9.18 -2.24
C VAL A 218 0.76 8.15 -2.78
N LEU A 219 0.88 8.05 -4.11
CA LEU A 219 1.95 7.35 -4.81
C LEU A 219 2.51 8.24 -5.92
N GLU A 220 3.83 8.35 -6.02
CA GLU A 220 4.54 9.16 -7.03
C GLU A 220 4.04 10.61 -7.10
N GLY A 221 3.74 11.23 -5.96
CA GLY A 221 3.22 12.60 -5.89
C GLY A 221 1.73 12.74 -6.24
N LEU A 222 1.02 11.63 -6.46
CA LEU A 222 -0.38 11.63 -6.88
C LEU A 222 -1.29 11.03 -5.81
N GLN A 223 -2.40 11.71 -5.52
CA GLN A 223 -3.48 11.16 -4.70
C GLN A 223 -4.21 10.07 -5.49
N ILE A 224 -3.96 8.81 -5.15
CA ILE A 224 -4.53 7.66 -5.86
C ILE A 224 -5.78 7.07 -5.19
N LEU A 225 -5.96 7.33 -3.89
CA LEU A 225 -7.17 7.01 -3.12
C LEU A 225 -7.48 8.17 -2.18
N GLN A 226 -8.76 8.41 -1.91
CA GLN A 226 -9.29 9.42 -0.99
C GLN A 226 -10.52 8.87 -0.28
N GLY A 227 -10.99 9.55 0.78
CA GLY A 227 -12.19 9.17 1.52
C GLY A 227 -12.08 7.82 2.23
N LEU A 228 -10.89 7.46 2.72
CA LEU A 228 -10.69 6.25 3.52
C LEU A 228 -11.10 6.51 4.97
N ASP A 229 -11.80 5.53 5.57
CA ASP A 229 -12.42 5.72 6.89
C ASP A 229 -11.41 5.89 8.04
N ASN A 230 -10.28 5.17 7.99
CA ASN A 230 -9.29 5.19 9.07
C ASN A 230 -7.87 4.81 8.61
N ALA A 231 -6.87 5.13 9.45
CA ALA A 231 -5.46 4.97 9.10
C ALA A 231 -5.04 3.50 8.95
N ALA A 232 -5.70 2.58 9.66
CA ALA A 232 -5.42 1.15 9.55
C ALA A 232 -5.89 0.58 8.21
N LEU A 233 -7.06 0.99 7.74
CA LEU A 233 -7.56 0.69 6.40
C LEU A 233 -6.65 1.28 5.34
N ALA A 234 -6.22 2.55 5.50
CA ALA A 234 -5.30 3.20 4.58
C ALA A 234 -3.94 2.47 4.53
N ALA A 235 -3.41 2.02 5.67
CA ALA A 235 -2.19 1.21 5.72
C ALA A 235 -2.36 -0.16 5.03
N ALA A 236 -3.50 -0.82 5.21
CA ALA A 236 -3.81 -2.07 4.52
C ALA A 236 -3.92 -1.86 3.01
N MET A 237 -4.61 -0.80 2.56
CA MET A 237 -4.74 -0.46 1.14
C MET A 237 -3.39 -0.10 0.51
N LEU A 238 -2.57 0.70 1.21
CA LEU A 238 -1.22 1.02 0.77
C LEU A 238 -0.36 -0.24 0.65
N PHE A 239 -0.39 -1.12 1.66
CA PHE A 239 0.27 -2.42 1.59
C PHE A 239 -0.19 -3.23 0.38
N GLY A 240 -1.50 -3.28 0.12
CA GLY A 240 -2.08 -3.94 -1.05
C GLY A 240 -1.56 -3.38 -2.37
N LEU A 241 -1.59 -2.06 -2.52
CA LEU A 241 -1.15 -1.34 -3.71
C LEU A 241 0.32 -1.60 -4.02
N LEU A 242 1.19 -1.70 -3.01
CA LEU A 242 2.60 -2.05 -3.22
C LEU A 242 2.75 -3.43 -3.91
N TYR A 243 1.88 -4.40 -3.64
CA TYR A 243 1.88 -5.70 -4.35
C TYR A 243 1.22 -5.61 -5.72
N VAL A 244 0.04 -4.99 -5.77
CA VAL A 244 -0.78 -4.84 -6.97
C VAL A 244 0.00 -4.14 -8.09
N LEU A 245 0.72 -3.07 -7.73
CA LEU A 245 1.54 -2.25 -8.64
C LEU A 245 3.00 -2.71 -8.71
N ASN A 246 3.35 -3.81 -8.03
CA ASN A 246 4.71 -4.37 -8.00
C ASN A 246 5.79 -3.34 -7.58
N LEU A 247 5.45 -2.50 -6.60
CA LEU A 247 6.32 -1.44 -6.10
C LEU A 247 7.26 -1.95 -5.00
N ASN A 248 8.43 -1.34 -4.92
CA ASN A 248 9.33 -1.56 -3.81
C ASN A 248 8.80 -0.86 -2.54
N TYR A 249 9.14 -1.42 -1.38
CA TYR A 249 8.88 -0.74 -0.13
C TYR A 249 9.73 0.53 -0.03
N PRO A 250 9.16 1.65 0.46
CA PRO A 250 9.92 2.88 0.63
C PRO A 250 11.11 2.61 1.58
N PRO A 251 12.34 3.03 1.22
CA PRO A 251 13.55 2.77 2.02
C PRO A 251 13.44 3.19 3.48
N GLU A 252 12.67 4.25 3.76
CA GLU A 252 12.43 4.86 5.06
C GLU A 252 11.55 4.00 5.97
N LEU A 253 10.77 3.07 5.40
CA LEU A 253 9.86 2.17 6.13
C LEU A 253 10.13 0.69 5.83
N LYS A 254 11.34 0.37 5.34
CA LYS A 254 11.68 -0.97 4.84
C LYS A 254 11.48 -2.06 5.90
N HIS A 255 11.75 -1.80 7.17
CA HIS A 255 11.60 -2.80 8.23
C HIS A 255 10.15 -2.88 8.68
N THR A 256 9.43 -1.76 8.76
CA THR A 256 8.00 -1.74 9.07
C THR A 256 7.25 -2.58 8.06
N PHE A 257 7.43 -2.33 6.76
CA PHE A 257 6.78 -3.13 5.72
C PHE A 257 7.28 -4.58 5.68
N GLU A 258 8.55 -4.87 6.04
CA GLU A 258 9.01 -6.26 6.21
C GLU A 258 8.26 -6.98 7.33
N VAL A 259 8.04 -6.33 8.49
CA VAL A 259 7.27 -6.90 9.60
C VAL A 259 5.80 -7.06 9.21
N LEU A 260 5.20 -6.05 8.57
CA LEU A 260 3.83 -6.15 8.06
C LEU A 260 3.68 -7.34 7.09
N GLN A 261 4.64 -7.53 6.18
CA GLN A 261 4.62 -8.66 5.25
C GLN A 261 4.77 -10.00 5.96
N LYS A 262 5.87 -10.20 6.69
CA LYS A 262 6.32 -11.54 7.11
C LYS A 262 5.83 -11.96 8.48
N VAL A 263 5.37 -11.02 9.30
CA VAL A 263 4.90 -11.27 10.66
C VAL A 263 3.40 -11.04 10.75
N VAL A 264 2.90 -9.90 10.27
CA VAL A 264 1.45 -9.60 10.33
C VAL A 264 0.70 -10.37 9.25
N MET A 265 1.11 -10.27 7.99
CA MET A 265 0.44 -10.94 6.88
C MET A 265 0.91 -12.38 6.67
N GLU A 266 2.02 -12.78 7.32
CA GLU A 266 2.65 -14.10 7.16
C GLU A 266 2.94 -14.48 5.69
N LEU A 267 3.22 -13.47 4.87
CA LEU A 267 3.61 -13.63 3.47
C LEU A 267 5.13 -13.85 3.37
N ASP A 268 5.53 -14.77 2.49
CA ASP A 268 6.92 -15.15 2.23
C ASP A 268 7.70 -15.57 3.50
N GLY A 269 7.68 -16.87 3.82
CA GLY A 269 8.42 -17.51 4.93
C GLY A 269 9.95 -17.50 4.83
N THR A 270 10.52 -16.54 4.11
CA THR A 270 11.96 -16.33 3.95
C THR A 270 12.60 -15.72 5.20
N THR A 271 13.92 -15.59 5.17
CA THR A 271 14.73 -14.96 6.22
C THR A 271 14.29 -13.53 6.52
N LEU A 272 14.07 -13.22 7.80
CA LEU A 272 13.86 -11.85 8.29
C LEU A 272 15.19 -11.10 8.41
N SER A 273 15.18 -9.79 8.24
CA SER A 273 16.29 -8.96 8.71
C SER A 273 16.53 -9.17 10.21
N LYS A 274 17.76 -8.92 10.69
CA LYS A 274 18.08 -9.04 12.12
C LYS A 274 17.10 -8.25 13.01
N LYS A 275 16.67 -7.07 12.54
CA LYS A 275 15.75 -6.20 13.27
C LYS A 275 14.35 -6.79 13.38
N ALA A 276 13.80 -7.26 12.26
CA ALA A 276 12.49 -7.89 12.22
C ALA A 276 12.49 -9.25 12.96
N GLN A 277 13.60 -10.01 12.90
CA GLN A 277 13.76 -11.26 13.64
C GLN A 277 13.75 -11.04 15.16
N VAL A 278 14.46 -10.02 15.66
CA VAL A 278 14.46 -9.68 17.09
C VAL A 278 13.06 -9.28 17.56
N LEU A 279 12.32 -8.53 16.74
CA LEU A 279 10.93 -8.19 17.05
C LEU A 279 10.07 -9.46 17.09
N LYS A 280 10.12 -10.30 16.04
CA LYS A 280 9.34 -11.54 15.96
C LYS A 280 9.59 -12.48 17.15
N ASN A 281 10.83 -12.61 17.59
CA ASN A 281 11.18 -13.46 18.74
C ASN A 281 10.62 -12.96 20.09
N ARG A 282 10.14 -11.72 20.15
CA ARG A 282 9.61 -11.08 21.35
C ARG A 282 8.09 -10.93 21.35
N LEU A 283 7.44 -11.25 20.22
CA LEU A 283 5.98 -11.37 20.08
C LEU A 283 5.55 -12.77 20.50
#